data_AF-A0A936U1T3-F1
#
_entry.id   AF-A0A936U1T3-F1
#
_cell.length_a   1.000
_cell.length_b   1.000
_cell.length_c   1.000
_cell.angle_alpha   90.00
_cell.angle_beta   90.00
_cell.angle_gamma   90.00
#
_symmetry.space_group_name_H-M   'P 1'
#
loop_
_entity.id
_entity.type
_entity.pdbx_description
1 polymer ?
#
loop_
_entity_poly.entity_id
_entity_poly.type
_entity_poly.pdbx_seq_one_letter_code
_entity_poly.pdbx_strand_id
1 'polypeptide(L)'
;MQSSDVTELFYGYDVDTDGDGHSDSIDCDDTDATIHPGAAELCDGVDQDCDGTADEGVTTTFFADADGDGYGRADKSLESCASAVTGYVEQDGDCDDGDASVSPAGTESCDGVDNNCDGDTDEDGAVGSFTVYIDADADGYGGLDSREVCAAPAAPPAPPPTVTTTRPASHPGPASAATPSTTTAMATPMRPGPWGRCSGIWTPTTTARATRPAPSAPAPHPPVMSPTP
;
A
#
# COMPACT_ATOMS: atom_id res chain seq x y z
N MET A 1 85.85 -34.52 12.38
CA MET A 1 85.09 -33.55 13.18
C MET A 1 84.52 -32.53 12.22
N GLN A 2 83.18 -32.41 12.25
CA GLN A 2 82.32 -31.51 11.47
C GLN A 2 82.28 -31.79 9.97
N SER A 3 81.54 -32.86 9.69
CA SER A 3 80.98 -33.22 8.39
C SER A 3 80.05 -32.11 7.93
N SER A 4 80.30 -31.60 6.73
CA SER A 4 79.36 -31.01 5.78
C SER A 4 77.88 -31.08 6.17
N ASP A 5 77.31 -29.99 6.70
CA ASP A 5 75.86 -29.77 6.72
C ASP A 5 75.54 -28.27 6.75
N VAL A 6 75.85 -27.61 5.64
CA VAL A 6 75.06 -26.46 5.15
C VAL A 6 74.93 -26.67 3.64
N THR A 7 74.42 -27.85 3.27
CA THR A 7 73.73 -27.92 1.99
C THR A 7 72.56 -26.98 2.18
N GLU A 8 72.63 -25.87 1.48
CA GLU A 8 71.57 -24.92 1.18
C GLU A 8 70.25 -25.68 0.89
N LEU A 9 69.56 -26.09 1.94
CA LEU A 9 68.16 -26.43 1.91
C LEU A 9 67.44 -25.08 1.88
N PHE A 10 67.53 -24.42 0.72
CA PHE A 10 66.50 -23.54 0.17
C PHE A 10 65.23 -24.39 -0.05
N TYR A 11 64.77 -25.10 0.98
CA TYR A 11 63.39 -25.52 1.11
C TYR A 11 62.65 -24.23 1.43
N GLY A 12 61.68 -23.87 0.58
CA GLY A 12 60.77 -22.76 0.81
C GLY A 12 60.20 -22.87 2.21
N TYR A 13 60.82 -22.14 3.13
CA TYR A 13 60.14 -21.71 4.33
C TYR A 13 59.20 -20.65 3.81
N ASP A 14 57.95 -21.03 3.65
CA ASP A 14 56.91 -20.06 3.33
C ASP A 14 57.00 -19.00 4.44
N VAL A 15 57.36 -17.79 4.04
CA VAL A 15 57.57 -16.69 4.98
C VAL A 15 56.22 -16.35 5.58
N ASP A 16 56.22 -16.08 6.87
CA ASP A 16 55.09 -15.67 7.68
C ASP A 16 55.54 -14.36 8.32
N THR A 17 55.24 -13.26 7.64
CA THR A 17 55.81 -11.95 7.94
C THR A 17 55.19 -11.31 9.18
N ASP A 18 53.90 -11.56 9.45
CA ASP A 18 53.14 -10.95 10.54
C ASP A 18 52.88 -11.90 11.73
N GLY A 19 53.13 -13.19 11.58
CA GLY A 19 53.10 -14.19 12.65
C GLY A 19 51.71 -14.74 12.96
N ASP A 20 50.79 -14.71 12.01
CA ASP A 20 49.41 -15.18 12.13
C ASP A 20 49.27 -16.72 11.98
N GLY A 21 50.32 -17.38 11.47
CA GLY A 21 50.38 -18.82 11.22
C GLY A 21 49.99 -19.23 9.80
N HIS A 22 49.73 -18.28 8.91
CA HIS A 22 49.61 -18.44 7.47
C HIS A 22 50.90 -17.95 6.80
N SER A 23 51.06 -18.22 5.51
CA SER A 23 52.23 -17.76 4.77
C SER A 23 51.87 -16.61 3.85
N ASP A 24 52.83 -15.75 3.54
CA ASP A 24 52.70 -14.61 2.62
C ASP A 24 52.14 -15.00 1.23
N SER A 25 52.11 -16.30 0.89
CA SER A 25 51.58 -16.81 -0.38
C SER A 25 50.09 -17.16 -0.38
N ILE A 26 49.50 -17.35 0.81
CA ILE A 26 48.07 -17.65 1.00
C ILE A 26 47.36 -16.54 1.79
N ASP A 27 48.12 -15.79 2.58
CA ASP A 27 47.68 -14.57 3.24
C ASP A 27 47.59 -13.41 2.24
N CYS A 28 46.46 -12.70 2.29
CA CYS A 28 46.17 -11.57 1.42
C CYS A 28 46.74 -10.24 1.95
N ASP A 29 47.13 -10.15 3.22
CA ASP A 29 47.89 -9.02 3.80
C ASP A 29 48.97 -9.51 4.77
N ASP A 30 50.17 -9.78 4.23
CA ASP A 30 51.37 -10.25 4.95
C ASP A 30 51.94 -9.26 6.00
N THR A 31 51.23 -8.18 6.29
CA THR A 31 51.61 -7.18 7.28
C THR A 31 50.62 -7.02 8.44
N ASP A 32 49.47 -7.71 8.41
CA ASP A 32 48.42 -7.59 9.42
C ASP A 32 47.87 -8.97 9.84
N ALA A 33 48.33 -9.44 11.00
CA ALA A 33 47.96 -10.75 11.54
C ALA A 33 46.48 -10.91 11.94
N THR A 34 45.62 -9.94 11.61
CA THR A 34 44.16 -10.03 11.73
C THR A 34 43.45 -10.32 10.41
N ILE A 35 44.16 -10.23 9.28
CA ILE A 35 43.70 -10.55 7.94
C ILE A 35 44.42 -11.82 7.52
N HIS A 36 43.68 -12.92 7.37
CA HIS A 36 44.24 -14.22 7.03
C HIS A 36 43.16 -15.23 6.70
N PRO A 37 43.49 -16.35 6.00
CA PRO A 37 42.52 -17.39 5.67
C PRO A 37 41.64 -17.84 6.85
N GLY A 38 40.33 -17.57 6.76
CA GLY A 38 39.34 -17.93 7.78
C GLY A 38 39.29 -17.01 9.02
N ALA A 39 39.80 -15.78 8.93
CA ALA A 39 39.51 -14.73 9.89
C ALA A 39 38.01 -14.40 9.91
N ALA A 40 37.58 -13.58 10.88
CA ALA A 40 36.19 -13.13 10.93
C ALA A 40 36.05 -11.80 10.18
N GLU A 41 35.10 -11.75 9.25
CA GLU A 41 34.80 -10.53 8.51
C GLU A 41 34.38 -9.36 9.39
N LEU A 42 34.76 -8.16 8.98
CA LEU A 42 34.37 -6.87 9.51
C LEU A 42 33.77 -6.06 8.37
N CYS A 43 32.72 -5.29 8.67
CA CYS A 43 32.06 -4.47 7.66
C CYS A 43 32.84 -3.16 7.41
N ASP A 44 34.02 -3.26 6.82
CA ASP A 44 34.95 -2.16 6.55
C ASP A 44 35.48 -2.13 5.09
N GLY A 45 35.03 -3.06 4.25
CA GLY A 45 35.39 -3.17 2.84
C GLY A 45 36.72 -3.86 2.59
N VAL A 46 37.30 -4.49 3.61
CA VAL A 46 38.49 -5.35 3.51
C VAL A 46 38.03 -6.81 3.60
N ASP A 47 38.70 -7.68 2.84
CA ASP A 47 38.55 -9.14 2.88
C ASP A 47 39.43 -9.65 4.01
N GLN A 48 38.87 -9.94 5.19
CA GLN A 48 39.66 -10.39 6.33
C GLN A 48 40.01 -11.86 6.21
N ASP A 49 39.13 -12.67 5.63
CA ASP A 49 39.27 -14.11 5.60
C ASP A 49 39.97 -14.67 4.34
N CYS A 50 40.41 -13.77 3.46
CA CYS A 50 41.11 -14.01 2.20
C CYS A 50 40.37 -14.96 1.24
N ASP A 51 39.04 -15.01 1.26
CA ASP A 51 38.24 -15.84 0.35
C ASP A 51 37.94 -15.18 -1.01
N GLY A 52 38.29 -13.90 -1.16
CA GLY A 52 38.11 -13.10 -2.35
C GLY A 52 36.79 -12.31 -2.39
N THR A 53 36.00 -12.37 -1.33
CA THR A 53 34.90 -11.46 -1.03
C THR A 53 35.23 -10.61 0.20
N ALA A 54 34.57 -9.47 0.33
CA ALA A 54 34.74 -8.61 1.50
C ALA A 54 33.36 -8.35 2.10
N ASP A 55 33.33 -8.25 3.42
CA ASP A 55 32.14 -7.98 4.23
C ASP A 55 31.07 -9.10 4.14
N GLU A 56 31.39 -10.30 3.64
CA GLU A 56 30.38 -11.36 3.53
C GLU A 56 29.89 -11.86 4.89
N GLY A 57 28.58 -12.08 4.98
CA GLY A 57 27.95 -12.52 6.23
C GLY A 57 27.88 -11.45 7.33
N VAL A 58 28.40 -10.25 7.10
CA VAL A 58 28.30 -9.11 8.03
C VAL A 58 27.50 -7.92 7.49
N THR A 59 27.01 -7.99 6.25
CA THR A 59 26.06 -7.03 5.68
C THR A 59 24.62 -7.29 6.13
N THR A 60 23.81 -6.23 6.07
CA THR A 60 22.34 -6.32 6.18
C THR A 60 21.71 -6.02 4.82
N THR A 61 20.70 -6.81 4.45
CA THR A 61 19.84 -6.55 3.31
C THR A 61 18.81 -5.49 3.65
N PHE A 62 18.75 -4.43 2.85
CA PHE A 62 17.73 -3.39 2.91
C PHE A 62 16.89 -3.39 1.63
N PHE A 63 15.62 -3.02 1.71
CA PHE A 63 14.66 -2.99 0.61
C PHE A 63 14.16 -1.56 0.41
N ALA A 64 14.07 -1.11 -0.84
CA ALA A 64 13.59 0.23 -1.15
C ALA A 64 12.13 0.39 -0.68
N ASP A 65 11.86 1.48 0.04
CA ASP A 65 10.55 1.86 0.59
C ASP A 65 10.25 3.29 0.12
N ALA A 66 9.49 3.40 -0.97
CA ALA A 66 9.26 4.64 -1.70
C ALA A 66 8.02 5.41 -1.21
N ASP A 67 7.04 4.73 -0.61
CA ASP A 67 5.84 5.34 -0.04
C ASP A 67 5.91 5.57 1.48
N GLY A 68 6.89 4.96 2.16
CA GLY A 68 7.25 5.22 3.55
C GLY A 68 6.40 4.49 4.56
N ASP A 69 5.87 3.31 4.22
CA ASP A 69 4.99 2.53 5.09
C ASP A 69 5.74 1.55 6.02
N GLY A 70 7.04 1.36 5.77
CA GLY A 70 7.91 0.50 6.56
C GLY A 70 8.19 -0.88 5.95
N TYR A 71 7.62 -1.19 4.79
CA TYR A 71 7.86 -2.40 4.02
C TYR A 71 8.45 -2.03 2.66
N GLY A 72 9.50 -2.74 2.24
CA GLY A 72 10.15 -2.49 0.96
C GLY A 72 9.94 -3.62 -0.03
N ARG A 73 10.26 -3.34 -1.30
CA ARG A 73 10.18 -4.33 -2.37
C ARG A 73 11.34 -5.30 -2.38
N ALA A 74 11.02 -6.60 -2.36
CA ALA A 74 12.00 -7.69 -2.42
C ALA A 74 12.87 -7.69 -3.69
N ASP A 75 12.38 -7.16 -4.82
CA ASP A 75 13.12 -7.07 -6.08
C ASP A 75 14.03 -5.82 -6.18
N LYS A 76 13.99 -4.94 -5.17
CA LYS A 76 14.82 -3.73 -5.07
C LYS A 76 15.60 -3.72 -3.75
N SER A 77 16.50 -4.67 -3.60
CA SER A 77 17.35 -4.79 -2.42
C SER A 77 18.72 -4.11 -2.57
N LEU A 78 19.32 -3.81 -1.43
CA LEU A 78 20.67 -3.25 -1.26
C LEU A 78 21.32 -3.93 -0.05
N GLU A 79 22.45 -4.60 -0.26
CA GLU A 79 23.34 -5.03 0.83
C GLU A 79 24.15 -3.84 1.33
N SER A 80 24.23 -3.67 2.64
CA SER A 80 24.98 -2.56 3.24
C SER A 80 25.48 -2.88 4.65
N CYS A 81 26.65 -2.34 4.97
CA CYS A 81 27.21 -2.27 6.32
C CYS A 81 26.54 -1.21 7.21
N ALA A 82 25.77 -0.29 6.61
CA ALA A 82 25.14 0.77 7.37
C ALA A 82 24.01 0.21 8.25
N SER A 83 23.91 0.69 9.50
CA SER A 83 22.79 0.31 10.38
C SER A 83 21.43 0.83 9.92
N ALA A 84 21.40 1.77 8.96
CA ALA A 84 20.20 2.25 8.30
C ALA A 84 20.58 2.92 6.98
N VAL A 85 19.73 2.76 5.95
CA VAL A 85 19.89 3.43 4.65
C VAL A 85 18.67 4.30 4.40
N THR A 86 18.88 5.57 4.05
CA THR A 86 17.77 6.49 3.79
C THR A 86 16.98 6.05 2.56
N GLY A 87 15.66 5.91 2.71
CA GLY A 87 14.76 5.43 1.65
C GLY A 87 14.72 3.90 1.51
N TYR A 88 15.25 3.18 2.50
CA TYR A 88 15.17 1.73 2.57
C TYR A 88 14.81 1.26 3.99
N VAL A 89 14.28 0.05 4.08
CA VAL A 89 13.87 -0.64 5.31
C VAL A 89 14.40 -2.07 5.31
N GLU A 90 14.51 -2.71 6.48
CA GLU A 90 14.95 -4.12 6.58
C GLU A 90 13.81 -5.11 6.28
N GLN A 91 12.57 -4.65 6.36
CA GLN A 91 11.38 -5.49 6.19
C GLN A 91 10.95 -5.51 4.72
N ASP A 92 10.88 -6.69 4.12
CA ASP A 92 10.34 -6.87 2.78
C ASP A 92 8.84 -7.22 2.80
N GLY A 93 8.26 -7.35 1.61
CA GLY A 93 6.92 -7.90 1.38
C GLY A 93 5.93 -6.90 0.81
N ASP A 94 6.33 -5.67 0.56
CA ASP A 94 5.49 -4.68 -0.10
C ASP A 94 5.28 -5.05 -1.58
N CYS A 95 4.00 -5.19 -1.96
CA CYS A 95 3.54 -5.52 -3.30
C CYS A 95 3.19 -4.27 -4.14
N ASP A 96 2.99 -3.09 -3.52
CA ASP A 96 2.86 -1.80 -4.21
C ASP A 96 3.48 -0.58 -3.48
N ASP A 97 4.81 -0.48 -3.51
CA ASP A 97 5.71 0.69 -3.20
C ASP A 97 5.30 2.10 -3.69
N GLY A 98 4.17 2.24 -4.36
CA GLY A 98 3.56 3.54 -4.67
C GLY A 98 2.39 3.91 -3.76
N ASP A 99 1.96 3.01 -2.88
CA ASP A 99 0.76 3.12 -2.06
C ASP A 99 0.98 2.50 -0.66
N ALA A 100 1.24 3.37 0.32
CA ALA A 100 1.46 3.02 1.72
C ALA A 100 0.27 2.32 2.44
N SER A 101 -0.85 2.09 1.75
CA SER A 101 -1.95 1.26 2.23
C SER A 101 -1.89 -0.19 1.76
N VAL A 102 -0.94 -0.52 0.88
CA VAL A 102 -0.76 -1.82 0.23
C VAL A 102 0.57 -2.45 0.69
N SER A 103 0.53 -3.24 1.75
CA SER A 103 1.71 -3.90 2.33
C SER A 103 1.30 -5.01 3.30
N PRO A 104 2.23 -5.83 3.84
CA PRO A 104 1.90 -6.87 4.81
C PRO A 104 1.11 -6.44 6.05
N ALA A 105 1.08 -5.15 6.37
CA ALA A 105 0.29 -4.58 7.46
C ALA A 105 -1.01 -3.91 7.00
N GLY A 106 -1.27 -3.86 5.69
CA GLY A 106 -2.44 -3.28 5.08
C GLY A 106 -3.72 -3.99 5.48
N THR A 107 -4.83 -3.26 5.43
CA THR A 107 -6.16 -3.81 5.68
C THR A 107 -6.82 -4.15 4.37
N GLU A 108 -7.16 -5.42 4.21
CA GLU A 108 -7.86 -5.90 3.03
C GLU A 108 -9.17 -5.18 2.82
N SER A 109 -9.38 -4.74 1.59
CA SER A 109 -10.54 -3.99 1.15
C SER A 109 -11.09 -4.61 -0.12
N CYS A 110 -12.40 -4.55 -0.24
CA CYS A 110 -13.11 -5.06 -1.42
C CYS A 110 -12.98 -4.12 -2.63
N ASP A 111 -11.77 -3.96 -3.16
CA ASP A 111 -11.43 -3.04 -4.24
C ASP A 111 -10.66 -3.68 -5.42
N GLY A 112 -10.40 -4.98 -5.34
CA GLY A 112 -9.68 -5.74 -6.37
C GLY A 112 -8.15 -5.60 -6.29
N VAL A 113 -7.63 -5.06 -5.20
CA VAL A 113 -6.21 -5.02 -4.85
C VAL A 113 -5.97 -5.98 -3.68
N ASP A 114 -4.81 -6.63 -3.67
CA ASP A 114 -4.28 -7.36 -2.50
C ASP A 114 -3.62 -6.29 -1.60
N ASN A 115 -4.36 -5.75 -0.64
CA ASN A 115 -3.88 -4.63 0.18
C ASN A 115 -2.94 -5.08 1.31
N ASN A 116 -2.97 -6.34 1.69
CA ASN A 116 -2.20 -6.94 2.77
C ASN A 116 -1.02 -7.77 2.23
N CYS A 117 -0.86 -7.86 0.91
CA CYS A 117 0.19 -8.58 0.20
C CYS A 117 0.33 -10.06 0.62
N ASP A 118 -0.77 -10.74 0.95
CA ASP A 118 -0.77 -12.17 1.32
C ASP A 118 -0.90 -13.10 0.11
N GLY A 119 -1.17 -12.55 -1.07
CA GLY A 119 -1.27 -13.25 -2.35
C GLY A 119 -2.69 -13.64 -2.74
N ASP A 120 -3.69 -13.40 -1.88
CA ASP A 120 -5.10 -13.46 -2.22
C ASP A 120 -5.65 -12.03 -2.44
N THR A 121 -6.73 -11.91 -3.20
CA THR A 121 -7.35 -10.61 -3.49
C THR A 121 -8.80 -10.65 -3.06
N ASP A 122 -9.24 -9.63 -2.32
CA ASP A 122 -10.62 -9.50 -1.84
C ASP A 122 -11.10 -10.75 -1.05
N GLU A 123 -10.30 -11.26 -0.12
CA GLU A 123 -10.57 -12.48 0.63
C GLU A 123 -11.63 -12.31 1.75
N ASP A 124 -12.02 -13.43 2.35
CA ASP A 124 -13.04 -13.44 3.41
C ASP A 124 -12.55 -12.63 4.62
N GLY A 125 -13.28 -11.58 4.99
CA GLY A 125 -12.89 -10.61 6.01
C GLY A 125 -12.51 -9.23 5.47
N ALA A 126 -12.35 -9.09 4.15
CA ALA A 126 -12.05 -7.81 3.51
C ALA A 126 -13.10 -6.74 3.84
N VAL A 127 -12.63 -5.50 4.06
CA VAL A 127 -13.49 -4.36 4.34
C VAL A 127 -14.40 -4.09 3.15
N GLY A 128 -15.72 -4.20 3.37
CA GLY A 128 -16.72 -4.06 2.32
C GLY A 128 -17.26 -5.39 1.78
N SER A 129 -16.74 -6.51 2.28
CA SER A 129 -17.38 -7.81 2.12
C SER A 129 -18.74 -7.85 2.84
N PHE A 130 -19.62 -8.73 2.38
CA PHE A 130 -20.85 -9.04 3.10
C PHE A 130 -21.25 -10.49 2.90
N THR A 131 -21.87 -11.05 3.94
CA THR A 131 -22.44 -12.39 3.89
C THR A 131 -23.75 -12.38 3.11
N VAL A 132 -23.81 -13.14 2.02
CA VAL A 132 -25.06 -13.47 1.33
C VAL A 132 -25.55 -14.83 1.78
N TYR A 133 -26.86 -14.94 1.96
CA TYR A 133 -27.52 -16.20 2.28
C TYR A 133 -28.18 -16.75 1.01
N ILE A 134 -27.97 -18.03 0.72
CA ILE A 134 -28.48 -18.66 -0.51
C ILE A 134 -29.96 -18.97 -0.33
N ASP A 135 -30.78 -18.46 -1.23
CA ASP A 135 -32.22 -18.75 -1.32
C ASP A 135 -32.44 -19.93 -2.28
N ALA A 136 -32.46 -21.14 -1.72
CA ALA A 136 -32.56 -22.38 -2.50
C ALA A 136 -33.99 -22.71 -2.94
N ASP A 137 -35.00 -22.24 -2.20
CA ASP A 137 -36.42 -22.47 -2.48
C ASP A 137 -37.14 -21.27 -3.10
N ALA A 138 -36.40 -20.18 -3.38
CA ALA A 138 -36.84 -18.97 -4.06
C ALA A 138 -37.99 -18.26 -3.34
N ASP A 139 -38.01 -18.29 -2.00
CA ASP A 139 -39.06 -17.70 -1.19
C ASP A 139 -38.77 -16.23 -0.80
N GLY A 140 -37.59 -15.72 -1.20
CA GLY A 140 -37.12 -14.37 -0.92
C GLY A 140 -36.38 -14.22 0.40
N TYR A 141 -36.19 -15.31 1.15
CA TYR A 141 -35.39 -15.36 2.37
C TYR A 141 -34.20 -16.29 2.17
N GLY A 142 -33.06 -15.91 2.76
CA GLY A 142 -31.89 -16.76 2.75
C GLY A 142 -32.03 -17.95 3.71
N GLY A 143 -31.54 -19.11 3.27
CA GLY A 143 -31.43 -20.31 4.11
C GLY A 143 -30.26 -20.27 5.11
N LEU A 144 -29.87 -21.44 5.62
CA LEU A 144 -28.72 -21.59 6.53
C LEU A 144 -27.37 -21.60 5.79
N ASP A 145 -27.39 -21.84 4.49
CA ASP A 145 -26.21 -21.79 3.65
C ASP A 145 -25.88 -20.33 3.33
N SER A 146 -24.65 -19.93 3.62
CA SER A 146 -24.16 -18.58 3.36
C SER A 146 -22.78 -18.60 2.74
N ARG A 147 -22.45 -17.51 2.06
CA ARG A 147 -21.14 -17.27 1.48
C ARG A 147 -20.79 -15.80 1.66
N GLU A 148 -19.52 -15.52 1.90
CA GLU A 148 -19.01 -14.15 1.84
C GLU A 148 -18.74 -13.76 0.39
N VAL A 149 -19.21 -12.58 0.02
CA VAL A 149 -19.04 -12.05 -1.33
C VAL A 149 -18.44 -10.68 -1.20
N CYS A 150 -17.33 -10.52 -1.92
CA CYS A 150 -16.85 -9.22 -2.24
C CYS A 150 -17.73 -8.60 -3.32
N ALA A 151 -18.40 -7.50 -3.01
CA ALA A 151 -18.90 -6.62 -4.04
C ALA A 151 -18.44 -5.21 -3.73
N ALA A 152 -17.44 -4.74 -4.47
CA ALA A 152 -17.22 -3.31 -4.65
C ALA A 152 -18.61 -2.67 -4.84
N PRO A 153 -18.99 -1.64 -4.07
CA PRO A 153 -20.37 -1.19 -3.98
C PRO A 153 -20.88 -0.90 -5.38
N ALA A 154 -21.68 -1.82 -5.92
CA ALA A 154 -22.30 -1.63 -7.21
C ALA A 154 -23.06 -0.31 -7.09
N ALA A 155 -22.75 0.65 -7.96
CA ALA A 155 -23.44 1.92 -8.02
C ALA A 155 -24.94 1.64 -7.81
N PRO A 156 -25.61 2.30 -6.85
CA PRO A 156 -26.96 1.94 -6.46
C PRO A 156 -27.80 1.81 -7.73
N PRO A 157 -28.59 0.72 -7.87
CA PRO A 157 -29.32 0.46 -9.10
C PRO A 157 -30.04 1.74 -9.49
N ALA A 158 -29.83 2.19 -10.73
CA ALA A 158 -30.42 3.41 -11.24
C ALA A 158 -31.91 3.41 -10.83
N PRO A 159 -32.43 4.51 -10.24
CA PRO A 159 -33.82 4.55 -9.82
C PRO A 159 -34.69 4.12 -11.01
N PRO A 160 -35.74 3.32 -10.80
CA PRO A 160 -36.62 2.90 -11.88
C PRO A 160 -37.04 4.13 -12.69
N PRO A 161 -37.08 4.06 -14.03
CA PRO A 161 -37.47 5.21 -14.83
C PRO A 161 -38.80 5.72 -14.28
N THR A 162 -38.83 7.01 -13.94
CA THR A 162 -40.05 7.64 -13.45
C THR A 162 -41.08 7.58 -14.58
N VAL A 163 -42.01 6.63 -14.47
CA VAL A 163 -43.17 6.56 -15.35
C VAL A 163 -44.01 7.78 -15.03
N THR A 164 -43.76 8.86 -15.76
CA THR A 164 -44.62 10.04 -15.74
C THR A 164 -45.89 9.62 -16.44
N THR A 165 -46.85 9.10 -15.67
CA THR A 165 -48.22 8.91 -16.14
C THR A 165 -48.77 10.30 -16.41
N THR A 166 -48.59 10.80 -17.63
CA THR A 166 -49.27 11.98 -18.13
C THR A 166 -50.76 11.65 -18.10
N ARG A 167 -51.42 12.05 -17.01
CA ARG A 167 -52.88 12.02 -16.89
C ARG A 167 -53.41 12.79 -18.12
N PRO A 168 -54.21 12.17 -19.00
CA PRO A 168 -54.74 12.86 -20.16
C PRO A 168 -55.47 14.12 -19.69
N ALA A 169 -55.18 15.24 -20.35
CA ALA A 169 -55.73 16.54 -20.03
C ALA A 169 -57.26 16.48 -20.09
N SER A 170 -57.90 16.49 -18.93
CA SER A 170 -59.29 16.87 -18.84
C SER A 170 -59.40 18.36 -19.20
N HIS A 171 -60.36 18.64 -20.08
CA HIS A 171 -60.67 19.88 -20.77
C HIS A 171 -60.35 21.22 -20.07
N PRO A 172 -60.01 22.27 -20.84
CA PRO A 172 -59.60 23.56 -20.30
C PRO A 172 -60.79 24.33 -19.68
N GLY A 173 -60.71 24.58 -18.38
CA GLY A 173 -61.42 25.67 -17.70
C GLY A 173 -60.56 26.95 -17.68
N PRO A 174 -61.17 28.15 -17.60
CA PRO A 174 -60.45 29.40 -17.80
C PRO A 174 -59.48 29.72 -16.67
N ALA A 175 -58.40 30.36 -17.08
CA ALA A 175 -57.18 30.66 -16.37
C ALA A 175 -57.33 31.25 -14.96
N SER A 176 -56.55 30.70 -14.03
CA SER A 176 -55.94 31.48 -12.96
C SER A 176 -54.50 31.02 -12.79
N ALA A 177 -53.60 32.00 -12.93
CA ALA A 177 -52.17 31.82 -12.88
C ALA A 177 -51.74 31.33 -11.49
N ALA A 178 -51.28 30.09 -11.42
CA ALA A 178 -50.53 29.58 -10.28
C ALA A 178 -49.23 28.98 -10.81
N THR A 179 -48.12 29.53 -10.33
CA THR A 179 -46.74 29.09 -10.59
C THR A 179 -46.55 27.60 -10.24
N PRO A 180 -45.76 26.83 -11.01
CA PRO A 180 -45.43 25.47 -10.64
C PRO A 180 -44.48 25.48 -9.42
N SER A 181 -44.99 25.11 -8.25
CA SER A 181 -44.15 24.79 -7.10
C SER A 181 -43.66 23.35 -7.23
N THR A 182 -42.36 23.19 -7.48
CA THR A 182 -41.69 21.89 -7.41
C THR A 182 -41.52 21.51 -5.94
N THR A 183 -42.39 20.65 -5.42
CA THR A 183 -42.24 20.09 -4.07
C THR A 183 -41.24 18.92 -4.12
N THR A 184 -39.98 19.18 -3.80
CA THR A 184 -39.00 18.12 -3.52
C THR A 184 -39.24 17.62 -2.09
N ALA A 185 -39.82 16.43 -1.94
CA ALA A 185 -39.87 15.74 -0.66
C ALA A 185 -38.50 15.11 -0.38
N MET A 186 -37.78 15.63 0.62
CA MET A 186 -36.58 14.98 1.13
C MET A 186 -37.01 13.92 2.14
N ALA A 187 -36.70 12.65 1.87
CA ALA A 187 -36.89 11.55 2.81
C ALA A 187 -35.74 11.57 3.82
N THR A 188 -36.02 11.91 5.08
CA THR A 188 -35.07 11.72 6.19
C THR A 188 -34.99 10.22 6.51
N PRO A 189 -33.80 9.62 6.72
CA PRO A 189 -33.70 8.21 7.06
C PRO A 189 -34.38 7.90 8.40
N MET A 190 -35.25 6.88 8.40
CA MET A 190 -35.90 6.35 9.60
C MET A 190 -34.88 5.55 10.42
N ARG A 191 -34.65 5.96 11.67
CA ARG A 191 -33.97 5.12 12.66
C ARG A 191 -34.96 4.10 13.24
N PRO A 192 -34.65 2.80 13.29
CA PRO A 192 -35.53 1.81 13.90
C PRO A 192 -35.54 1.98 15.44
N GLY A 193 -36.73 2.08 16.01
CA GLY A 193 -36.97 1.92 17.44
C GLY A 193 -37.16 0.44 17.81
N PRO A 194 -36.96 0.05 19.09
CA PRO A 194 -36.82 -1.34 19.51
C PRO A 194 -38.08 -2.21 19.42
N TRP A 195 -39.21 -1.69 18.92
CA TRP A 195 -40.47 -2.43 18.81
C TRP A 195 -41.28 -2.03 17.56
N GLY A 196 -40.67 -2.17 16.38
CA GLY A 196 -41.34 -2.53 15.11
C GLY A 196 -42.71 -1.93 14.72
N ARG A 197 -43.07 -0.69 15.08
CA ARG A 197 -44.27 -0.01 14.56
C ARG A 197 -43.98 1.45 14.21
N CYS A 198 -44.18 1.79 12.93
CA CYS A 198 -44.15 3.18 12.46
C CYS A 198 -45.57 3.78 12.56
N SER A 199 -45.79 4.68 13.52
CA SER A 199 -46.93 5.61 13.50
C SER A 199 -46.37 7.02 13.49
N GLY A 200 -46.54 7.74 12.39
CA GLY A 200 -46.14 9.14 12.25
C GLY A 200 -47.27 9.96 11.64
N ILE A 201 -47.76 10.95 12.39
CA ILE A 201 -48.70 11.97 11.91
C ILE A 201 -47.90 12.97 11.07
N TRP A 202 -48.30 13.16 9.82
CA TRP A 202 -47.73 14.16 8.93
C TRP A 202 -48.14 15.56 9.38
N THR A 203 -47.17 16.39 9.75
CA THR A 203 -47.36 17.85 9.77
C THR A 203 -46.37 18.47 8.76
N PRO A 204 -46.82 19.22 7.75
CA PRO A 204 -45.92 19.88 6.83
C PRO A 204 -45.34 21.14 7.48
N THR A 205 -44.02 21.15 7.71
CA THR A 205 -43.29 22.37 8.07
C THR A 205 -42.89 23.11 6.80
N THR A 206 -43.35 24.35 6.64
CA THR A 206 -42.99 25.21 5.50
C THR A 206 -41.69 25.95 5.85
N THR A 207 -40.56 25.55 5.27
CA THR A 207 -39.29 26.28 5.44
C THR A 207 -39.04 27.15 4.21
N ALA A 208 -39.19 28.47 4.35
CA ALA A 208 -38.81 29.42 3.32
C ALA A 208 -37.27 29.50 3.24
N ARG A 209 -36.67 29.10 2.11
CA ARG A 209 -35.23 29.25 1.88
C ARG A 209 -34.96 30.63 1.27
N ALA A 210 -34.25 31.49 1.99
CA ALA A 210 -33.71 32.73 1.46
C ALA A 210 -32.57 32.42 0.47
N THR A 211 -32.68 32.92 -0.76
CA THR A 211 -31.61 32.87 -1.77
C THR A 211 -30.55 33.92 -1.42
N ARG A 212 -29.32 33.49 -1.11
CA ARG A 212 -28.15 34.39 -1.10
C ARG A 212 -27.79 34.73 -2.55
N PRO A 213 -27.43 35.99 -2.88
CA PRO A 213 -26.91 36.33 -4.19
C PRO A 213 -25.52 35.72 -4.40
N ALA A 214 -25.24 35.34 -5.65
CA ALA A 214 -24.00 34.72 -6.09
C ALA A 214 -22.77 35.65 -5.87
N PRO A 215 -21.57 35.10 -5.56
CA PRO A 215 -20.36 35.89 -5.55
C PRO A 215 -19.94 36.29 -6.97
N SER A 216 -19.55 37.55 -7.14
CA SER A 216 -19.05 38.13 -8.38
C SER A 216 -17.77 37.44 -8.87
N ALA A 217 -17.69 37.18 -10.17
CA ALA A 217 -16.51 36.60 -10.82
C ALA A 217 -15.26 37.51 -10.67
N PRO A 218 -14.05 36.93 -10.50
CA PRO A 218 -12.81 37.71 -10.50
C PRO A 218 -12.46 38.20 -11.90
N ALA A 219 -11.89 39.40 -11.97
CA ALA A 219 -11.47 40.07 -13.20
C ALA A 219 -10.29 39.36 -13.89
N PRO A 220 -10.19 39.41 -15.24
CA PRO A 220 -9.08 38.79 -15.97
C PRO A 220 -7.75 39.51 -15.74
N HIS A 221 -6.68 38.73 -15.58
CA HIS A 221 -5.30 39.20 -15.40
C HIS A 221 -4.74 39.89 -16.66
N PRO A 222 -3.87 40.91 -16.52
CA PRO A 222 -3.22 41.55 -17.66
C PRO A 222 -2.14 40.64 -18.30
N PRO A 223 -1.82 40.82 -19.61
CA PRO A 223 -0.89 39.98 -20.32
C PRO A 223 0.57 40.19 -19.88
N VAL A 224 1.29 39.08 -19.79
CA VAL A 224 2.72 39.00 -19.46
C VAL A 224 3.54 39.49 -20.66
N MET A 225 4.39 40.51 -20.46
CA MET A 225 5.36 40.93 -21.47
C MET A 225 6.60 40.04 -21.39
N SER A 226 6.94 39.39 -22.51
CA SER A 226 8.20 38.66 -22.72
C SER A 226 9.36 39.66 -22.91
N PRO A 227 10.54 39.45 -22.31
CA PRO A 227 11.75 40.13 -22.76
C PRO A 227 12.30 39.44 -24.02
N THR A 228 12.50 40.23 -25.07
CA THR A 228 13.24 39.88 -26.31
C THR A 228 14.76 39.93 -26.01
N PRO A 229 15.61 39.32 -26.87
CA PRO A 229 16.89 38.68 -26.49
C PRO A 229 18.01 39.64 -26.08
#